data_AF-A0A494XNE0-F1
#
_entry.id   AF-A0A494XNE0-F1
#
_cell.length_a   1.000
_cell.length_b   1.000
_cell.length_c   1.000
_cell.angle_alpha   90.00
_cell.angle_beta   90.00
_cell.angle_gamma   90.00
#
_symmetry.space_group_name_H-M   'P 1'
#
loop_
_entity.id
_entity.type
_entity.pdbx_description
1 polymer ?
#
loop_
_entity_poly.entity_id
_entity_poly.type
_entity_poly.pdbx_seq_one_letter_code
_entity_poly.pdbx_strand_id
1 'polypeptide(L)'
;MKHSNEAVLEALRHAQYRQVPWPKRPKVFEFLRGAGLLETIRQRTPDGPGYHAPVDIAVLTARGKAEIVRLERSERAPTWSNERVNLYLAPEDAIKASGN
;
A
#
# COMPACT_ATOMS: atom_id res chain seq x y z
N MET A 1 4.08 -9.78 -9.35
CA MET A 1 3.29 -10.76 -8.57
C MET A 1 1.84 -10.30 -8.57
N LYS A 2 0.88 -11.22 -8.64
CA LYS A 2 -0.55 -10.87 -8.61
C LYS A 2 -1.01 -10.88 -7.15
N HIS A 3 -1.65 -9.81 -6.70
CA HIS A 3 -2.20 -9.69 -5.34
C HIS A 3 -3.73 -9.60 -5.42
N SER A 4 -4.43 -10.10 -4.42
CA SER A 4 -5.88 -9.93 -4.32
C SER A 4 -6.25 -8.57 -3.75
N ASN A 5 -7.49 -8.12 -3.95
CA ASN A 5 -8.00 -6.87 -3.35
C ASN A 5 -7.86 -6.87 -1.82
N GLU A 6 -8.12 -7.99 -1.16
CA GLU A 6 -7.94 -8.17 0.28
C GLU A 6 -6.48 -7.98 0.70
N ALA A 7 -5.54 -8.64 0.00
CA ALA A 7 -4.12 -8.55 0.32
C ALA A 7 -3.57 -7.12 0.15
N VAL A 8 -4.09 -6.38 -0.83
CA VAL A 8 -3.73 -4.98 -1.06
C VAL A 8 -4.33 -4.09 0.05
N LEU A 9 -5.60 -4.27 0.40
CA LEU A 9 -6.25 -3.51 1.48
C LEU A 9 -5.51 -3.70 2.82
N GLU A 10 -5.20 -4.94 3.19
CA GLU A 10 -4.47 -5.24 4.42
C GLU A 10 -3.04 -4.67 4.42
N ALA A 11 -2.37 -4.66 3.27
CA ALA A 11 -1.05 -4.06 3.15
C ALA A 11 -1.09 -2.53 3.27
N LEU A 12 -2.10 -1.87 2.69
CA LEU A 12 -2.31 -0.43 2.81
C LEU A 12 -2.65 -0.05 4.27
N ARG A 13 -3.51 -0.82 4.95
CA ARG A 13 -3.79 -0.67 6.38
C ARG A 13 -2.53 -0.79 7.22
N HIS A 14 -1.70 -1.80 6.96
CA HIS A 14 -0.42 -1.94 7.66
C HIS A 14 0.49 -0.72 7.49
N ALA A 15 0.58 -0.18 6.28
CA ALA A 15 1.37 1.03 6.02
C ALA A 15 0.76 2.30 6.64
N GLN A 16 -0.57 2.35 6.83
CA GLN A 16 -1.25 3.47 7.47
C GLN A 16 -1.03 3.49 8.99
N TYR A 17 -1.22 2.34 9.64
CA TYR A 17 -1.24 2.25 11.10
C TYR A 17 0.13 1.93 11.71
N ARG A 18 1.10 1.44 10.93
CA ARG A 18 2.45 1.13 11.40
C ARG A 18 3.48 1.89 10.58
N GLN A 19 4.47 2.47 11.27
CA GLN A 19 5.73 2.83 10.62
C GLN A 19 6.45 1.52 10.29
N VAL A 20 6.44 1.13 9.02
CA VAL A 20 7.10 -0.10 8.56
C VAL A 20 8.50 0.25 8.04
N PRO A 21 9.58 -0.20 8.71
CA PRO A 21 10.92 -0.14 8.17
C PRO A 21 10.98 -0.86 6.81
N TRP A 22 11.40 -0.14 5.77
CA TRP A 22 11.55 -0.67 4.42
C TRP A 22 12.45 -1.91 4.34
N PRO A 23 13.54 -2.06 5.13
CA PRO A 23 14.33 -3.29 5.16
C PRO A 23 13.57 -4.52 5.65
N LYS A 24 12.49 -4.32 6.43
CA LYS A 24 11.62 -5.38 6.96
C LYS A 24 10.27 -5.45 6.24
N ARG A 25 10.16 -4.83 5.06
CA ARG A 25 8.89 -4.73 4.33
C ARG A 25 8.36 -6.11 3.92
N PRO A 26 7.05 -6.35 4.00
CA PRO A 26 6.40 -7.46 3.30
C PRO A 26 6.56 -7.34 1.77
N LYS A 27 6.63 -8.46 1.04
CA LYS A 27 6.79 -8.46 -0.44
C LYS A 27 5.73 -7.62 -1.17
N VAL A 28 4.50 -7.58 -0.65
CA VAL A 28 3.40 -6.76 -1.21
C VAL A 28 3.71 -5.26 -1.20
N PHE A 29 4.59 -4.76 -0.33
CA PHE A 29 4.98 -3.35 -0.31
C PHE A 29 5.79 -2.95 -1.55
N GLU A 30 6.54 -3.88 -2.15
CA GLU A 30 7.23 -3.62 -3.41
C GLU A 30 6.25 -3.39 -4.55
N PHE A 31 5.18 -4.20 -4.60
CA PHE A 31 4.09 -4.02 -5.55
C PHE A 31 3.39 -2.67 -5.34
N LEU A 32 3.03 -2.34 -4.10
CA LEU A 32 2.39 -1.05 -3.78
C LEU A 32 3.27 0.14 -4.14
N ARG A 33 4.60 0.04 -3.95
CA ARG A 33 5.54 1.07 -4.39
C ARG A 33 5.63 1.16 -5.91
N GLY A 34 5.67 0.01 -6.60
CA GLY A 34 5.64 -0.04 -8.07
C GLY A 34 4.37 0.57 -8.67
N ALA A 35 3.23 0.43 -8.00
CA ALA A 35 1.94 1.03 -8.36
C ALA A 35 1.77 2.49 -7.87
N GLY A 36 2.80 3.10 -7.29
CA GLY A 36 2.75 4.48 -6.79
C GLY A 36 1.79 4.71 -5.61
N LEU A 37 1.38 3.65 -4.91
CA LEU A 37 0.52 3.72 -3.72
C LEU A 37 1.34 3.91 -2.44
N LEU A 38 2.60 3.48 -2.45
CA LEU A 38 3.56 3.69 -1.38
C LEU A 38 4.80 4.43 -1.90
N GLU A 39 5.40 5.21 -1.02
CA GLU A 39 6.75 5.74 -1.19
C GLU A 39 7.59 5.44 0.06
N THR A 40 8.90 5.62 -0.08
CA THR A 40 9.85 5.48 1.04
C THR A 40 10.36 6.84 1.42
N ILE A 41 10.17 7.24 2.67
CA ILE A 41 10.78 8.45 3.22
C ILE A 41 11.87 8.05 4.19
N ARG A 42 13.01 8.77 4.13
CA ARG A 42 14.10 8.56 5.06
C ARG A 42 13.78 9.24 6.38
N GLN A 43 13.50 8.45 7.42
CA GLN A 43 13.27 8.99 8.75
C GLN A 43 14.62 9.36 9.37
N ARG A 44 14.83 10.66 9.60
CA ARG A 44 15.94 11.15 10.43
C ARG A 44 15.53 10.97 11.88
N THR A 45 16.26 10.14 12.61
CA THR A 45 16.06 9.95 14.04
C THR A 45 16.61 11.16 14.79
N PRO A 46 15.91 11.65 15.83
CA PRO A 46 16.40 12.75 16.65
C PRO A 46 17.74 12.40 17.32
N ASP A 47 18.61 13.39 17.52
CA ASP A 47 19.88 13.27 18.23
C ASP A 47 19.63 13.08 19.75
N GLY A 48 19.08 11.93 20.13
CA GLY A 48 18.92 11.50 21.52
C GLY A 48 19.93 10.42 21.91
N PRO A 49 20.17 10.17 23.21
CA PRO A 49 21.08 9.12 23.67
C PRO A 49 20.49 7.74 23.31
N GLY A 50 20.88 7.23 22.15
CA GLY A 50 20.30 6.07 21.51
C GLY A 50 20.39 6.22 19.99
N TYR A 51 21.62 6.10 19.46
CA TYR A 51 21.86 6.22 18.02
C TYR A 51 21.11 5.10 17.28
N HIS A 52 20.00 5.45 16.64
CA HIS A 52 19.30 4.57 15.72
C HIS A 52 19.67 5.01 14.30
N ALA A 53 20.28 4.12 13.51
CA ALA A 53 20.65 4.41 12.13
C ALA A 53 19.43 4.94 11.34
N PRO A 54 19.59 5.87 10.38
CA PRO A 54 18.48 6.35 9.56
C PRO A 54 17.79 5.19 8.86
N VAL A 55 16.49 5.05 9.07
CA VAL A 55 15.69 3.97 8.46
C VAL A 55 14.74 4.57 7.44
N ASP A 56 14.68 3.96 6.25
CA ASP A 56 13.63 4.27 5.30
C ASP A 56 12.33 3.65 5.78
N ILE A 57 11.27 4.44 5.85
CA ILE A 57 9.93 3.96 6.24
C ILE A 57 8.99 4.02 5.03
N ALA A 58 8.13 3.01 4.94
CA ALA A 58 7.04 3.01 3.95
C ALA A 58 5.95 3.98 4.39
N VAL A 59 5.54 4.89 3.51
CA VAL A 59 4.43 5.82 3.76
C VAL A 59 3.46 5.83 2.58
N LEU A 60 2.17 5.99 2.89
CA LEU A 60 1.12 6.10 1.89
C LEU A 60 1.22 7.42 1.12
N THR A 61 1.28 7.32 -0.20
CA THR A 61 1.14 8.48 -1.08
C THR A 61 -0.30 9.00 -1.02
N ALA A 62 -0.55 10.20 -1.56
CA ALA A 62 -1.91 10.70 -1.71
C ALA A 62 -2.82 9.70 -2.46
N ARG A 63 -2.26 9.01 -3.46
CA ARG A 63 -2.95 7.96 -4.19
C ARG A 63 -3.19 6.71 -3.35
N GLY A 64 -2.20 6.26 -2.57
CA GLY A 64 -2.39 5.15 -1.62
C GLY A 64 -3.49 5.43 -0.60
N LYS A 65 -3.59 6.68 -0.12
CA LYS A 65 -4.66 7.14 0.77
C LYS A 65 -6.04 7.18 0.10
N ALA A 66 -6.13 7.55 -1.18
CA ALA A 66 -7.39 7.47 -1.91
C ALA A 66 -7.80 6.02 -2.15
N GLU A 67 -6.82 5.17 -2.46
CA GLU A 67 -7.05 3.76 -2.80
C GLU A 67 -7.51 2.93 -1.60
N ILE A 68 -6.91 3.14 -0.42
CA ILE A 68 -7.37 2.48 0.80
C ILE A 68 -8.83 2.86 1.11
N VAL A 69 -9.20 4.13 0.98
CA VAL A 69 -10.59 4.58 1.18
C VAL A 69 -11.54 3.96 0.15
N ARG A 70 -11.09 3.80 -1.11
CA ARG A 70 -11.87 3.13 -2.16
C ARG A 70 -12.12 1.66 -1.80
N LEU A 71 -11.07 0.93 -1.40
CA LEU A 71 -11.15 -0.47 -1.02
C LEU A 71 -11.94 -0.68 0.28
N GLU A 72 -11.81 0.19 1.28
CA GLU A 72 -12.63 0.17 2.49
C GLU A 72 -14.12 0.42 2.20
N ARG A 73 -14.42 1.23 1.18
CA ARG A 73 -15.80 1.39 0.71
C ARG A 73 -16.31 0.11 0.03
N SER A 74 -15.50 -0.52 -0.82
CA SER A 74 -15.82 -1.81 -1.43
C SER A 74 -16.01 -2.91 -0.38
N GLU A 75 -15.21 -2.92 0.68
CA GLU A 75 -15.32 -3.88 1.79
C GLU A 75 -16.70 -3.84 2.48
N ARG A 76 -17.31 -2.66 2.56
CA ARG A 76 -18.65 -2.47 3.13
C ARG A 76 -19.78 -2.88 2.18
N ALA A 77 -19.48 -3.17 0.91
CA ALA A 77 -20.49 -3.56 -0.06
C ALA A 77 -20.82 -5.07 0.06
N PRO A 78 -22.07 -5.48 -0.19
CA PRO A 78 -22.45 -6.90 -0.18
C PRO A 78 -21.66 -7.77 -1.18
N THR A 79 -21.11 -7.15 -2.22
CA THR A 79 -20.29 -7.82 -3.26
C THR A 79 -18.88 -8.14 -2.81
N TRP A 80 -18.43 -7.64 -1.65
CA TRP A 80 -17.06 -7.78 -1.18
C TRP A 80 -16.58 -9.23 -1.09
N SER A 81 -17.43 -10.16 -0.66
CA SER A 81 -17.06 -11.58 -0.55
C SER A 81 -16.53 -12.16 -1.87
N ASN A 82 -17.05 -11.68 -3.01
CA ASN A 82 -16.59 -12.04 -4.34
C ASN A 82 -15.42 -11.14 -4.79
N GLU A 83 -15.46 -9.85 -4.49
CA GLU A 83 -14.41 -8.90 -4.88
C GLU A 83 -13.08 -9.11 -4.17
N ARG A 84 -13.08 -9.55 -2.90
CA ARG A 84 -11.89 -9.63 -2.07
C ARG A 84 -10.83 -10.60 -2.60
N VAL A 85 -11.27 -11.68 -3.27
CA VAL A 85 -10.41 -12.71 -3.88
C VAL A 85 -10.01 -12.36 -5.31
N ASN A 86 -10.69 -11.38 -5.93
CA ASN A 86 -10.34 -10.94 -7.27
C ASN A 86 -8.94 -10.32 -7.28
N LEU A 87 -8.26 -10.49 -8.41
CA LEU A 87 -6.99 -9.86 -8.65
C LEU A 87 -7.14 -8.35 -8.57
N TYR A 88 -6.31 -7.72 -7.75
CA TYR A 88 -6.23 -6.28 -7.65
C TYR A 88 -5.68 -5.74 -8.97
N LEU A 89 -6.46 -4.86 -9.60
CA LEU A 89 -6.08 -4.10 -10.77
C LEU A 89 -5.89 -2.66 -10.33
N ALA A 90 -4.66 -2.15 -10.44
CA ALA A 90 -4.41 -0.77 -10.11
C ALA A 90 -5.24 0.13 -11.03
N PRO A 91 -5.81 1.25 -10.53
CA PRO A 91 -6.62 2.14 -11.36
C PRO A 91 -5.90 2.67 -12.61
N GLU A 92 -4.56 2.72 -12.59
CA GLU A 92 -3.74 3.09 -13.76
C GLU A 92 -3.66 2.01 -14.84
N ASP A 93 -3.76 0.74 -14.47
CA ASP A 93 -3.80 -0.38 -15.41
C ASP A 93 -5.20 -0.50 -16.06
N ALA A 94 -6.25 -0.07 -15.36
CA ALA A 94 -7.62 -0.03 -15.89
C ALA A 94 -7.77 0.99 -17.03
N ILE A 95 -7.03 2.10 -17.00
CA ILE A 95 -7.06 3.12 -18.07
C ILE A 95 -6.35 2.62 -19.34
N LYS A 96 -5.30 1.79 -19.21
CA LYS A 96 -4.60 1.21 -20.36
C LYS A 96 -5.36 0.04 -21.00
N ALA A 97 -6.23 -0.64 -20.25
CA ALA A 97 -7.01 -1.77 -20.76
C ALA A 97 -8.22 -1.37 -21.61
N SER A 98 -8.63 -0.10 -21.60
CA SER A 98 -9.81 0.39 -22.34
C SER A 98 -9.48 1.18 -23.61
N GLY A 99 -8.21 1.25 -24.01
CA GLY A 99 -7.75 1.95 -25.20
C GLY A 99 -7.14 0.98 -26.21
N ASN A 100 -7.98 0.25 -26.94
CA ASN A 100 -7.67 -0.30 -28.25
C ASN A 100 -8.95 -0.43 -29.09
#